data_AF-G3UFH0-F1
#
_entry.id   AF-G3UFH0-F1
#
_cell.length_a   1.000
_cell.length_b   1.000
_cell.length_c   1.000
_cell.angle_alpha   90.00
_cell.angle_beta   90.00
_cell.angle_gamma   90.00
#
_symmetry.space_group_name_H-M   'P 1'
#
loop_
_entity.id
_entity.type
_entity.pdbx_description
1 polymer ?
#
loop_
_entity_poly.entity_id
_entity_poly.type
_entity_poly.pdbx_seq_one_letter_code
_entity_poly.pdbx_strand_id
1 'polypeptide(L)'
;QFSGFWYILAIATDAKGFLPGRDKRKLGASLVEVHKAGQLKVVIAFSRSQGCQSHTVILRKDNKKAVFRNTLRGIKAFRVLSTDYSYGVVYVRLGRAGREYKSLLLFSRQTMSSFLKIKEFVDAAEVLELLENATFLPKDASCANTILP
;
A
#
# COMPACT_ATOMS: atom_id res chain seq x y z
N GLN A 1 9.66 13.65 3.37
CA GLN A 1 9.95 13.36 1.95
C GLN A 1 9.08 12.25 1.37
N PHE A 2 8.75 11.18 2.12
CA PHE A 2 7.81 10.15 1.64
C PHE A 2 6.35 10.64 1.48
N SER A 3 6.02 11.86 1.91
CA SER A 3 4.71 12.47 1.75
C SER A 3 4.36 12.75 0.29
N GLY A 4 3.08 12.99 0.01
CA GLY A 4 2.53 13.26 -1.30
C GLY A 4 1.81 12.06 -1.89
N PHE A 5 1.47 12.20 -3.17
CA PHE A 5 0.71 11.20 -3.92
C PHE A 5 1.60 10.06 -4.45
N TRP A 6 1.06 8.85 -4.45
CA TRP A 6 1.72 7.64 -4.92
C TRP A 6 0.73 6.78 -5.70
N TYR A 7 1.17 6.25 -6.84
CA TYR A 7 0.53 5.10 -7.47
C TYR A 7 0.94 3.83 -6.74
N ILE A 8 0.02 2.86 -6.67
CA ILE A 8 0.30 1.51 -6.18
C ILE A 8 0.29 0.60 -7.40
N LEU A 9 1.47 0.09 -7.75
CA LEU A 9 1.68 -0.69 -8.97
C LEU A 9 1.58 -2.20 -8.75
N ALA A 10 1.91 -2.67 -7.54
CA ALA A 10 1.87 -4.08 -7.21
C ALA A 10 1.49 -4.30 -5.75
N ILE A 11 0.89 -5.46 -5.49
CA ILE A 11 0.45 -5.91 -4.18
C ILE A 11 0.83 -7.37 -4.03
N ALA A 12 1.41 -7.75 -2.90
CA ALA A 12 1.52 -9.14 -2.47
C ALA A 12 0.87 -9.26 -1.09
N THR A 13 -0.14 -10.13 -0.93
CA THR A 13 -0.83 -10.24 0.37
C THR A 13 -1.44 -11.61 0.60
N ASP A 14 -1.38 -12.08 1.84
CA ASP A 14 -2.04 -13.30 2.31
C ASP A 14 -3.53 -13.09 2.67
N ALA A 15 -4.03 -11.84 2.56
CA ALA A 15 -5.43 -11.51 2.74
C ALA A 15 -6.27 -11.92 1.51
N LYS A 16 -6.87 -13.12 1.58
CA LYS A 16 -7.78 -13.62 0.54
C LYS A 16 -8.92 -12.63 0.26
N GLY A 17 -9.21 -12.39 -1.02
CA GLY A 17 -10.27 -11.49 -1.46
C GLY A 17 -9.96 -9.99 -1.32
N PHE A 18 -8.70 -9.60 -1.05
CA PHE A 18 -8.33 -8.19 -0.94
C PHE A 18 -8.50 -7.43 -2.26
N LEU A 19 -8.27 -8.07 -3.42
CA LEU A 19 -8.51 -7.46 -4.73
C LEU A 19 -9.69 -8.11 -5.44
N PRO A 20 -10.41 -7.37 -6.28
CA PRO A 20 -11.46 -7.95 -7.12
C PRO A 20 -10.84 -8.91 -8.17
N GLY A 21 -11.72 -9.53 -8.97
CA GLY A 21 -11.33 -10.31 -10.15
C GLY A 21 -10.36 -9.55 -11.06
N ARG A 22 -9.46 -10.27 -11.74
CA ARG A 22 -8.34 -9.68 -12.48
C ARG A 22 -8.79 -8.60 -13.49
N ASP A 23 -9.91 -8.84 -14.16
CA ASP A 23 -10.59 -7.96 -15.12
C ASP A 23 -11.05 -6.63 -14.53
N LYS A 24 -11.37 -6.60 -13.24
CA LYS A 24 -11.86 -5.41 -12.53
C LYS A 24 -10.76 -4.67 -11.77
N ARG A 25 -9.54 -5.21 -11.76
CA ARG A 25 -8.41 -4.57 -11.08
C ARG A 25 -8.02 -3.31 -11.82
N LYS A 26 -7.54 -2.35 -11.06
CA LYS A 26 -7.10 -1.03 -11.51
C LYS A 26 -5.87 -0.66 -10.71
N LEU A 27 -5.10 0.29 -11.23
CA LEU A 27 -4.01 0.88 -10.50
C LEU A 27 -4.53 1.48 -9.19
N GLY A 28 -3.87 1.15 -8.08
CA GLY A 28 -4.20 1.74 -6.79
C GLY A 28 -3.53 3.09 -6.63
N ALA A 29 -3.92 3.82 -5.58
CA ALA A 29 -3.23 5.03 -5.20
C ALA A 29 -3.20 5.22 -3.69
N SER A 30 -2.26 6.05 -3.25
CA SER A 30 -2.15 6.49 -1.86
C SER A 30 -1.76 7.96 -1.80
N LEU A 31 -2.40 8.72 -0.91
CA LEU A 31 -1.96 10.06 -0.53
C LEU A 31 -1.45 9.99 0.91
N VAL A 32 -0.17 10.30 1.12
CA VAL A 32 0.47 10.27 2.44
C VAL A 32 0.79 11.70 2.86
N GLU A 33 0.17 12.17 3.93
CA GLU A 33 0.34 13.52 4.44
C GLU A 33 0.83 13.49 5.89
N VAL A 34 1.70 14.42 6.26
CA VAL A 34 2.01 14.66 7.68
C VAL A 34 0.84 15.42 8.26
N HIS A 35 0.08 14.80 9.15
CA HIS A 35 -1.06 15.45 9.79
C HIS A 35 -0.61 16.36 10.94
N LYS A 36 0.31 15.84 11.77
CA LYS A 36 1.05 16.56 12.81
C LYS A 36 2.28 15.75 13.20
N ALA A 37 3.13 16.28 14.08
CA ALA A 37 4.30 15.55 14.56
C ALA A 37 3.94 14.13 15.05
N GLY A 38 4.60 13.12 14.47
CA GLY A 38 4.35 11.72 14.78
C GLY A 38 3.03 11.13 14.27
N GLN A 39 2.27 11.85 13.44
CA GLN A 39 1.02 11.36 12.84
C GLN A 39 0.98 11.56 11.33
N LEU A 40 0.59 10.50 10.62
CA LEU A 40 0.39 10.51 9.18
C LEU A 40 -1.09 10.36 8.86
N LYS A 41 -1.63 11.19 7.96
CA LYS A 41 -2.89 10.92 7.29
C LYS A 41 -2.59 10.15 6.01
N VAL A 42 -3.18 8.98 5.87
CA VAL A 42 -3.00 8.12 4.70
C VAL A 42 -4.36 7.88 4.08
N VAL A 43 -4.52 8.26 2.82
CA VAL A 43 -5.67 7.90 1.99
C VAL A 43 -5.23 6.80 1.05
N ILE A 44 -5.97 5.71 0.93
CA ILE A 44 -5.70 4.65 -0.05
C ILE A 44 -6.94 4.44 -0.90
N ALA A 45 -6.76 4.34 -2.22
CA ALA A 45 -7.82 4.03 -3.17
C ALA A 45 -7.50 2.76 -3.97
N PHE A 46 -8.49 1.86 -4.06
CA PHE A 46 -8.42 0.64 -4.88
C PHE A 46 -9.74 0.37 -5.59
N SER A 47 -9.67 -0.40 -6.67
CA SER A 47 -10.86 -1.04 -7.24
C SER A 47 -11.40 -2.11 -6.28
N ARG A 48 -12.71 -2.11 -6.11
CA ARG A 48 -13.51 -3.08 -5.36
C ARG A 48 -14.65 -3.58 -6.24
N SER A 49 -15.43 -4.54 -5.75
CA SER A 49 -16.57 -5.10 -6.49
C SER A 49 -17.61 -4.04 -6.88
N GLN A 50 -17.76 -2.98 -6.08
CA GLN A 50 -18.70 -1.86 -6.29
C GLN A 50 -18.05 -0.63 -6.96
N GLY A 51 -16.87 -0.79 -7.58
CA GLY A 51 -16.12 0.32 -8.19
C GLY A 51 -14.94 0.79 -7.34
N CYS A 52 -14.46 2.01 -7.59
CA CYS A 52 -13.32 2.57 -6.86
C CYS A 52 -13.75 3.00 -5.46
N GLN A 53 -13.04 2.52 -4.43
CA GLN A 53 -13.28 2.90 -3.05
C GLN A 53 -12.00 3.46 -2.44
N SER A 54 -12.16 4.54 -1.70
CA SER A 54 -11.08 5.16 -0.94
C SER A 54 -11.33 5.04 0.56
N HIS A 55 -10.25 4.93 1.32
CA HIS A 55 -10.26 4.90 2.78
C HIS A 55 -9.21 5.84 3.32
N THR A 56 -9.59 6.65 4.32
CA THR A 56 -8.68 7.53 5.04
C THR A 56 -8.41 6.98 6.43
N VAL A 57 -7.14 7.02 6.84
CA VAL A 57 -6.71 6.61 8.17
C VAL A 57 -5.64 7.55 8.70
N ILE A 58 -5.73 7.87 10.00
CA ILE A 58 -4.66 8.55 10.72
C ILE A 58 -3.80 7.49 11.40
N LEU A 59 -2.54 7.38 11.00
CA LEU A 59 -1.55 6.50 11.63
C LEU A 59 -0.73 7.29 12.64
N ARG A 60 -0.35 6.64 13.73
CA ARG A 60 0.51 7.22 14.77
C ARG A 60 1.82 6.47 14.84
N LYS A 61 2.92 7.19 15.00
CA LYS A 61 4.24 6.62 15.25
C LYS A 61 4.18 5.83 16.55
N ASP A 62 4.72 4.62 16.53
CA ASP A 62 4.92 3.81 17.72
C ASP A 62 6.15 4.33 18.49
N ASN A 63 6.04 4.42 19.82
CA ASN A 63 7.09 4.98 20.67
C ASN A 63 8.27 4.01 20.87
N LYS A 64 8.07 2.71 20.62
CA LYS A 64 9.07 1.65 20.85
C LYS A 64 9.60 1.05 19.55
N LYS A 65 8.73 0.91 18.54
CA LYS A 65 9.05 0.29 17.26
C LYS A 65 9.10 1.35 16.16
N ALA A 66 10.00 1.20 15.19
CA ALA A 66 10.05 2.05 14.00
C ALA A 66 8.88 1.74 13.04
N VAL A 67 7.65 2.08 13.44
CA VAL A 67 6.43 1.76 12.69
C VAL A 67 5.34 2.80 12.95
N PHE A 68 4.49 3.02 11.95
CA PHE A 68 3.24 3.74 12.11
C PHE A 68 2.07 2.75 12.23
N ARG A 69 1.11 3.01 13.11
CA ARG A 69 -0.02 2.10 13.35
C ARG A 69 -1.31 2.82 13.70
N ASN A 70 -2.43 2.15 13.46
CA ASN A 70 -3.74 2.49 13.98
C ASN A 70 -4.51 1.18 14.24
N THR A 71 -4.37 0.65 15.45
CA THR A 71 -4.95 -0.64 15.83
C THR A 71 -6.47 -0.62 15.84
N LEU A 72 -7.10 0.53 16.12
CA LEU A 72 -8.55 0.73 16.08
C LEU A 72 -9.12 0.59 14.66
N ARG A 73 -8.32 0.95 13.64
CA ARG A 73 -8.64 0.75 12.23
C ARG A 73 -8.02 -0.53 11.66
N GLY A 74 -7.52 -1.43 12.51
CA GLY A 74 -6.94 -2.69 12.10
C GLY A 74 -5.55 -2.58 11.45
N ILE A 75 -4.87 -1.43 11.48
CA ILE A 75 -3.51 -1.30 10.95
C ILE A 75 -2.51 -1.51 12.09
N LYS A 76 -1.90 -2.68 12.13
CA LYS A 76 -0.93 -3.09 13.16
C LYS A 76 0.47 -2.59 12.85
N ALA A 77 0.82 -2.48 11.57
CA ALA A 77 2.08 -1.92 11.12
C ALA A 77 1.95 -1.26 9.75
N PHE A 78 2.61 -0.13 9.57
CA PHE A 78 2.89 0.54 8.30
C PHE A 78 4.37 0.94 8.30
N ARG A 79 5.16 0.34 7.41
CA ARG A 79 6.61 0.53 7.31
C ARG A 79 7.00 0.72 5.87
N VAL A 80 7.90 1.66 5.62
CA VAL A 80 8.60 1.76 4.34
C VAL A 80 9.88 0.93 4.48
N LEU A 81 10.02 -0.13 3.70
CA LEU A 81 11.16 -1.04 3.75
C LEU A 81 12.32 -0.54 2.88
N SER A 82 11.99 -0.02 1.70
CA SER A 82 12.95 0.56 0.76
C SER A 82 12.31 1.75 0.03
N THR A 83 13.09 2.79 -0.25
CA THR A 83 12.63 4.01 -0.94
C THR A 83 13.80 4.89 -1.34
N ASP A 84 13.78 5.39 -2.58
CA ASP A 84 14.58 6.54 -3.03
C ASP A 84 13.72 7.81 -3.20
N TYR A 85 12.46 7.75 -2.74
CA TYR A 85 11.40 8.77 -2.86
C TYR A 85 10.74 8.90 -4.24
N SER A 86 11.25 8.20 -5.25
CA SER A 86 10.58 7.97 -6.54
C SER A 86 9.75 6.67 -6.54
N TYR A 87 10.10 5.70 -5.69
CA TYR A 87 9.30 4.52 -5.35
C TYR A 87 9.32 4.26 -3.83
N GLY A 88 8.51 3.29 -3.40
CA GLY A 88 8.60 2.75 -2.06
C GLY A 88 8.08 1.33 -1.98
N VAL A 89 8.82 0.44 -1.34
CA VAL A 89 8.32 -0.88 -0.94
C VAL A 89 7.72 -0.74 0.46
N VAL A 90 6.40 -0.81 0.55
CA VAL A 90 5.66 -0.53 1.79
C VAL A 90 5.08 -1.82 2.35
N TYR A 91 5.50 -2.17 3.56
CA TYR A 91 4.95 -3.28 4.33
C TYR A 91 3.82 -2.80 5.24
N VAL A 92 2.67 -3.44 5.12
CA VAL A 92 1.48 -3.20 5.94
C VAL A 92 1.09 -4.51 6.62
N ARG A 93 0.84 -4.44 7.93
CA ARG A 93 0.23 -5.54 8.68
C ARG A 93 -1.17 -5.14 9.08
N LEU A 94 -2.15 -5.89 8.60
CA LEU A 94 -3.57 -5.68 8.87
C LEU A 94 -4.03 -6.69 9.93
N GLY A 95 -4.90 -6.25 10.84
CA GLY A 95 -5.54 -7.09 11.84
C GLY A 95 -7.05 -7.02 11.67
N ARG A 96 -7.69 -8.16 11.46
CA ARG A 96 -9.15 -8.28 11.29
C ARG A 96 -9.63 -9.57 11.96
N ALA A 97 -10.67 -9.46 12.80
CA ALA A 97 -11.30 -10.60 13.48
C ALA A 97 -10.29 -11.55 14.18
N GLY A 98 -9.33 -10.99 14.92
CA GLY A 98 -8.31 -11.76 15.64
C GLY A 98 -7.20 -12.37 14.77
N ARG A 99 -7.27 -12.23 13.44
CA ARG A 99 -6.22 -12.68 12.51
C ARG A 99 -5.38 -11.51 12.03
N GLU A 100 -4.11 -11.78 11.73
CA GLU A 100 -3.20 -10.83 11.11
C GLU A 100 -2.88 -11.25 9.68
N TYR A 101 -2.74 -10.24 8.81
CA TYR A 101 -2.46 -10.41 7.40
C TYR A 101 -1.26 -9.55 7.02
N LYS A 102 -0.34 -10.12 6.27
CA LYS A 102 0.81 -9.44 5.69
C LYS A 102 0.43 -8.90 4.32
N SER A 103 0.79 -7.65 4.06
CA SER A 103 0.66 -7.03 2.75
C SER A 103 1.93 -6.26 2.42
N LEU A 104 2.39 -6.41 1.19
CA LEU A 104 3.47 -5.64 0.61
C LEU A 104 2.92 -4.86 -0.58
N LEU A 105 3.27 -3.58 -0.69
CA LEU A 105 2.79 -2.68 -1.73
C LEU A 105 3.99 -2.02 -2.42
N LEU A 106 3.99 -1.99 -3.75
CA LEU A 106 4.94 -1.20 -4.52
C LEU A 106 4.33 0.16 -4.85
N PHE A 107 4.84 1.20 -4.18
CA PHE A 107 4.49 2.59 -4.44
C PHE A 107 5.41 3.16 -5.51
N SER A 108 4.88 4.02 -6.39
CA SER A 108 5.66 4.76 -7.40
C SER A 108 5.10 6.16 -7.59
N ARG A 109 5.96 7.13 -7.91
CA ARG A 109 5.54 8.47 -8.34
C ARG A 109 4.99 8.49 -9.77
N GLN A 110 5.19 7.41 -10.52
CA GLN A 110 4.71 7.25 -11.90
C GLN A 110 3.83 6.01 -12.01
N THR A 111 3.06 5.90 -13.10
CA THR A 111 2.20 4.74 -13.39
C THR A 111 2.98 3.49 -13.81
N MET A 112 4.30 3.62 -13.94
CA MET A 112 5.25 2.54 -14.25
C MET A 112 6.44 2.61 -13.30
N SER A 113 7.20 1.52 -13.24
CA SER A 113 8.43 1.43 -12.46
C SER A 113 9.50 0.69 -13.25
N SER A 114 10.76 1.01 -12.97
CA SER A 114 11.89 0.33 -13.61
C SER A 114 12.03 -1.10 -13.09
N PHE A 115 12.72 -1.93 -13.86
CA PHE A 115 12.97 -3.32 -13.49
C PHE A 115 13.66 -3.47 -12.12
N LEU A 116 14.65 -2.63 -11.83
CA LEU A 116 15.37 -2.65 -10.53
C LEU A 116 14.43 -2.43 -9.34
N LYS A 117 13.53 -1.44 -9.43
CA LYS A 117 12.57 -1.12 -8.38
C LYS A 117 11.51 -2.22 -8.22
N ILE A 118 11.12 -2.85 -9.33
CA ILE A 118 10.24 -4.02 -9.31
C ILE A 118 10.94 -5.22 -8.65
N LYS A 119 12.23 -5.44 -8.96
CA LYS A 119 13.02 -6.51 -8.36
C LYS A 119 13.08 -6.38 -6.84
N GLU A 120 13.28 -5.17 -6.30
CA GLU A 120 13.25 -4.97 -4.84
C GLU A 120 11.91 -5.35 -4.19
N PHE A 121 10.79 -5.08 -4.86
CA PHE A 121 9.49 -5.54 -4.40
C PHE A 121 9.37 -7.06 -4.43
N VAL A 122 9.83 -7.70 -5.50
CA VAL A 122 9.80 -9.16 -5.67
C VAL A 122 10.67 -9.85 -4.60
N ASP A 123 11.91 -9.38 -4.42
CA ASP A 123 12.85 -9.93 -3.43
C ASP A 123 12.26 -9.78 -2.01
N ALA A 124 11.65 -8.62 -1.69
CA ALA A 124 10.97 -8.42 -0.41
C ALA A 124 9.70 -9.28 -0.26
N ALA A 125 8.96 -9.54 -1.33
CA ALA A 125 7.80 -10.42 -1.31
C ALA A 125 8.21 -11.89 -1.10
N GLU A 126 9.33 -12.32 -1.67
CA GLU A 126 9.90 -13.65 -1.47
C GLU A 126 10.32 -13.88 -0.01
N VAL A 127 11.10 -12.95 0.56
CA VAL A 127 11.51 -13.00 1.98
C VAL A 127 10.31 -13.03 2.94
N LEU A 128 9.20 -12.41 2.55
CA LEU A 128 7.96 -12.40 3.33
C LEU A 128 7.02 -13.57 3.04
N GLU A 129 7.39 -14.49 2.14
CA GLU A 129 6.57 -15.62 1.68
C GLU A 129 5.21 -15.17 1.10
N LEU A 130 5.22 -14.06 0.37
CA LEU A 130 4.04 -13.47 -0.27
C LEU A 130 4.08 -13.53 -1.80
N LEU A 131 5.20 -13.97 -2.39
CA LEU A 131 5.44 -13.90 -3.83
C LEU A 131 4.36 -14.62 -4.66
N GLU A 132 3.89 -15.79 -4.22
CA GLU A 132 2.80 -16.51 -4.90
C GLU A 132 1.49 -15.72 -4.96
N ASN A 133 1.28 -14.82 -3.99
CA ASN A 133 0.12 -13.95 -3.90
C ASN A 133 0.39 -12.55 -4.46
N ALA A 134 1.52 -12.35 -5.15
CA ALA A 134 1.85 -11.09 -5.80
C ALA A 134 0.98 -10.85 -7.03
N THR A 135 0.61 -9.60 -7.24
CA THR A 135 -0.18 -9.12 -8.37
C THR A 135 0.35 -7.77 -8.79
N PHE A 136 0.75 -7.65 -10.05
CA PHE A 136 0.95 -6.36 -10.71
C PHE A 136 -0.40 -5.85 -11.21
N LEU A 137 -0.68 -4.58 -10.93
CA LEU A 137 -1.95 -3.93 -11.27
C LEU A 137 -1.88 -3.36 -12.70
N PRO A 138 -3.01 -3.39 -13.44
CA PRO A 138 -3.04 -2.84 -14.79
C PRO A 138 -2.89 -1.31 -14.76
N LYS A 139 -2.43 -0.74 -15.88
CA LYS A 139 -2.20 0.71 -16.05
C LYS A 139 -3.48 1.54 -16.19
N ASP A 140 -4.57 1.13 -15.55
CA ASP A 140 -5.81 1.92 -15.46
C ASP A 140 -5.80 2.74 -14.17
N ALA A 141 -5.53 4.04 -14.29
CA ALA A 141 -5.45 4.98 -13.17
C ALA A 141 -6.81 5.53 -12.72
N SER A 142 -7.95 5.01 -13.19
CA SER A 142 -9.26 5.58 -12.86
C SER A 142 -9.53 5.67 -11.35
N CYS A 143 -9.08 4.69 -10.55
CA CYS A 143 -9.22 4.78 -9.09
C CYS A 143 -8.23 5.75 -8.46
N ALA A 144 -7.06 5.92 -9.06
CA ALA A 144 -6.07 6.87 -8.62
C ALA A 144 -6.59 8.32 -8.72
N ASN A 145 -7.31 8.62 -9.80
CA ASN A 145 -7.91 9.93 -10.05
C ASN A 145 -8.95 10.35 -9.00
N THR A 146 -9.49 9.42 -8.21
CA THR A 146 -10.46 9.74 -7.14
C THR A 146 -9.82 10.42 -5.93
N ILE A 147 -8.49 10.36 -5.80
CA ILE A 147 -7.74 10.93 -4.68
C ILE A 147 -6.53 11.75 -5.13
N LEU A 148 -6.42 12.03 -6.44
CA LEU A 148 -5.47 13.03 -6.93
C LEU A 148 -5.88 14.39 -6.33
N PRO A 149 -4.92 15.17 -5.79
CA PRO A 149 -5.18 16.50 -5.27
C PRO A 149 -5.53 17.50 -6.38
#